data_AF-A0A352LPW8-F1
#
_entry.id   AF-A0A352LPW8-F1
#
_cell.length_a   1.000
_cell.length_b   1.000
_cell.length_c   1.000
_cell.angle_alpha   90.00
_cell.angle_beta   90.00
_cell.angle_gamma   90.00
#
_symmetry.space_group_name_H-M   'P 1'
#
loop_
_entity.id
_entity.type
_entity.pdbx_description
1 polymer ?
#
loop_
_entity_poly.entity_id
_entity_poly.type
_entity_poly.pdbx_seq_one_letter_code
_entity_poly.pdbx_strand_id
1 'polypeptide(L)'
;VVGYSKANLHKTISDIGKGRDYVVIDGAPSVKDLCRTAIMSSNLVLIPVQPSPFDVWAAADVVKLVKEAQIYKSNLKAAFVINRRIQNTAIGRDVTDALAEFEMPVLNSSLVQRVVYAESAAGGLSVSESDPKSQAAVEMRALVDEIIPLLQTRKSSKTKTAKKEK
;
A
#
# COMPACT_ATOMS: atom_id res chain seq x y z
N VAL A 1 7.76 16.40 3.24
CA VAL A 1 8.43 15.12 3.57
C VAL A 1 9.13 15.28 4.91
N VAL A 2 9.07 14.28 5.79
CA VAL A 2 9.76 14.29 7.09
C VAL A 2 10.60 13.03 7.17
N GLY A 3 11.91 13.17 7.40
CA GLY A 3 12.79 12.02 7.65
C GLY A 3 12.60 11.52 9.08
N TYR A 4 12.35 10.21 9.26
CA TYR A 4 12.15 9.61 10.58
C TYR A 4 12.95 8.32 10.72
N SER A 5 13.91 8.30 11.65
CA SER A 5 14.87 7.19 11.83
C SER A 5 14.74 6.45 13.16
N LYS A 6 13.76 6.81 14.00
CA LYS A 6 13.58 6.22 15.33
C LYS A 6 12.55 5.08 15.32
N ALA A 7 12.82 4.01 16.06
CA ALA A 7 11.91 2.86 16.19
C ALA A 7 10.74 3.12 17.18
N ASN A 8 10.11 4.29 17.09
CA ASN A 8 8.96 4.68 17.92
C ASN A 8 7.91 5.48 17.12
N LEU A 9 7.89 5.32 15.79
CA LEU A 9 7.01 6.08 14.89
C LEU A 9 5.53 6.06 15.33
N HIS A 10 5.06 4.93 15.85
CA HIS A 10 3.68 4.75 16.36
C HIS A 10 3.27 5.73 17.46
N LYS A 11 4.22 6.34 18.18
CA LYS A 11 3.94 7.33 19.23
C LYS A 11 3.81 8.75 18.69
N THR A 12 4.49 9.04 17.59
CA THR A 12 4.67 10.40 17.05
C THR A 12 3.85 10.63 15.78
N ILE A 13 3.39 9.57 15.12
CA ILE A 13 2.67 9.65 13.85
C ILE A 13 1.40 10.51 13.95
N SER A 14 0.72 10.48 15.10
CA SER A 14 -0.49 11.30 15.34
C SER A 14 -0.18 12.79 15.32
N ASP A 15 0.95 13.20 15.91
CA ASP A 15 1.36 14.60 15.93
C ASP A 15 1.85 15.05 14.55
N ILE A 16 2.62 14.21 13.86
CA ILE A 16 3.09 14.46 12.49
C ILE A 16 1.89 14.58 11.52
N GLY A 17 0.88 13.74 11.69
CA GLY A 17 -0.32 13.69 10.87
C GLY A 17 -1.36 14.75 11.20
N LYS A 18 -1.17 15.56 12.24
CA LYS A 18 -2.18 16.53 12.69
C LYS A 18 -2.56 17.50 11.56
N GLY A 19 -3.85 17.58 11.26
CA GLY A 19 -4.39 18.43 10.20
C GLY A 19 -4.24 17.89 8.78
N ARG A 20 -3.89 16.61 8.60
CA ARG A 20 -3.78 15.95 7.29
C ARG A 20 -4.83 14.84 7.17
N ASP A 21 -5.40 14.70 5.98
CA ASP A 21 -6.35 13.61 5.70
C ASP A 21 -5.65 12.25 5.58
N TYR A 22 -4.43 12.25 5.04
CA TYR A 22 -3.63 11.05 4.79
C TYR A 22 -2.18 11.26 5.20
N VAL A 23 -1.55 10.19 5.67
CA VAL A 23 -0.11 10.12 5.96
C VAL A 23 0.45 8.90 5.24
N VAL A 24 1.43 9.14 4.35
CA VAL A 24 2.16 8.09 3.66
C VAL A 24 3.48 7.86 4.41
N ILE A 25 3.69 6.62 4.83
CA ILE A 25 4.94 6.18 5.46
C ILE A 25 5.70 5.40 4.40
N ASP A 26 6.77 6.00 3.88
CA ASP A 26 7.66 5.32 2.95
C ASP A 26 8.69 4.49 3.74
N GLY A 27 8.74 3.18 3.47
CA GLY A 27 9.54 2.23 4.22
C GLY A 27 10.98 2.21 3.72
N ALA A 28 11.94 2.45 4.62
CA ALA A 28 13.35 2.23 4.28
C ALA A 28 13.59 0.73 4.03
N PRO A 29 14.35 0.36 2.99
CA PRO A 29 14.68 -1.03 2.75
C PRO A 29 15.45 -1.59 3.96
N SER A 30 15.15 -2.83 4.34
CA SER A 30 15.97 -3.70 5.21
C SER A 30 16.02 -3.47 6.73
N VAL A 31 15.40 -2.43 7.32
CA VAL A 31 15.40 -2.25 8.79
C VAL A 31 14.12 -2.80 9.44
N LYS A 32 14.20 -4.04 9.96
CA LYS A 32 13.05 -4.77 10.52
C LYS A 32 12.27 -4.01 11.59
N ASP A 33 12.96 -3.33 12.52
CA ASP A 33 12.29 -2.60 13.60
C ASP A 33 11.56 -1.34 13.10
N LEU A 34 12.13 -0.62 12.12
CA LEU A 34 11.44 0.50 11.49
C LEU A 34 10.19 0.01 10.73
N CYS A 35 10.31 -1.07 9.96
CA CYS A 35 9.16 -1.69 9.29
C CYS A 35 8.05 -2.07 10.26
N ARG A 36 8.37 -2.73 11.39
CA ARG A 36 7.39 -3.08 12.43
C ARG A 36 6.68 -1.85 12.97
N THR A 37 7.42 -0.79 13.28
CA THR A 37 6.82 0.43 13.82
C THR A 37 5.96 1.15 12.79
N ALA A 38 6.34 1.14 11.51
CA ALA A 38 5.54 1.66 10.42
C ALA A 38 4.24 0.87 10.26
N ILE A 39 4.31 -0.46 10.19
CA ILE A 39 3.14 -1.36 10.09
C ILE A 39 2.17 -1.11 11.25
N MET A 40 2.65 -1.06 12.49
CA MET A 40 1.81 -0.80 13.67
C MET A 40 1.15 0.59 13.63
N SER A 41 1.80 1.56 13.00
CA SER A 41 1.28 2.94 12.83
C SER A 41 0.22 3.05 11.74
N SER A 42 0.27 2.18 10.73
CA SER A 42 -0.56 2.28 9.52
C SER A 42 -1.98 1.74 9.69
N ASN A 43 -2.94 2.25 8.90
CA ASN A 43 -4.27 1.65 8.75
C ASN A 43 -4.32 0.64 7.59
N LEU A 44 -3.47 0.85 6.58
CA LEU A 44 -3.30 0.02 5.41
C LEU A 44 -1.80 -0.08 5.10
N VAL A 45 -1.33 -1.30 4.82
CA VAL A 45 0.02 -1.56 4.33
C VAL A 45 -0.06 -2.02 2.89
N LEU A 46 0.66 -1.34 2.00
CA LEU A 46 0.80 -1.75 0.61
C LEU A 46 2.17 -2.39 0.43
N ILE A 47 2.19 -3.59 -0.13
CA ILE A 47 3.43 -4.34 -0.39
C ILE A 47 3.68 -4.32 -1.91
N PRO A 48 4.54 -3.43 -2.41
CA PRO A 48 4.88 -3.39 -3.82
C PRO A 48 5.70 -4.63 -4.18
N VAL A 49 5.29 -5.35 -5.21
CA VAL A 49 5.93 -6.58 -5.69
C VAL A 49 6.10 -6.54 -7.19
N GLN A 50 7.26 -6.97 -7.68
CA GLN A 50 7.47 -7.13 -9.12
C GLN A 50 7.06 -8.53 -9.57
N PRO A 51 6.75 -8.73 -10.85
CA PRO A 51 6.49 -10.05 -11.42
C PRO A 51 7.78 -10.90 -11.53
N SER A 52 8.37 -11.22 -10.38
CA SER A 52 9.68 -11.85 -10.23
C SER A 52 9.67 -12.75 -8.99
N PRO A 53 10.17 -13.99 -9.06
CA PRO A 53 10.22 -14.90 -7.90
C PRO A 53 10.97 -14.30 -6.70
N PHE A 54 12.01 -13.50 -6.94
CA PHE A 54 12.79 -12.88 -5.87
C PHE A 54 11.98 -11.85 -5.08
N ASP A 55 11.13 -11.08 -5.75
CA ASP A 55 10.26 -10.09 -5.09
C ASP A 55 9.16 -10.81 -4.29
N VAL A 56 8.60 -11.91 -4.81
CA VAL A 56 7.62 -12.74 -4.09
C VAL A 56 8.23 -13.32 -2.81
N TRP A 57 9.47 -13.82 -2.87
CA TRP A 57 10.18 -14.31 -1.68
C TRP A 57 10.51 -13.19 -0.69
N ALA A 58 10.95 -12.04 -1.17
CA ALA A 58 11.23 -10.89 -0.31
C ALA A 58 9.95 -10.38 0.39
N ALA A 59 8.80 -10.48 -0.26
CA ALA A 59 7.52 -10.08 0.32
C ALA A 59 7.10 -10.96 1.50
N ALA A 60 7.53 -12.23 1.55
CA ALA A 60 7.17 -13.17 2.63
C ALA A 60 7.55 -12.66 4.02
N ASP A 61 8.73 -12.03 4.16
CA ASP A 61 9.19 -11.44 5.41
C ASP A 61 8.28 -10.29 5.86
N VAL A 62 7.83 -9.45 4.93
CA VAL A 62 6.91 -8.34 5.22
C VAL A 62 5.52 -8.87 5.57
N VAL A 63 5.02 -9.87 4.83
CA VAL A 63 3.74 -10.54 5.12
C VAL A 63 3.72 -11.09 6.52
N LYS A 64 4.81 -11.76 6.95
CA LYS A 64 4.92 -12.28 8.31
C LYS A 64 4.79 -11.17 9.35
N LEU A 65 5.50 -10.06 9.17
CA LEU A 65 5.41 -8.90 10.07
C LEU A 65 4.01 -8.28 10.10
N VAL A 66 3.33 -8.22 8.96
CA VAL A 66 1.95 -7.74 8.86
C VAL A 66 1.00 -8.69 9.60
N LYS A 67 1.09 -10.00 9.37
CA LYS A 67 0.26 -11.01 10.06
C LYS A 67 0.48 -10.96 11.58
N GLU A 68 1.74 -10.84 12.03
CA GLU A 68 2.08 -10.63 13.45
C GLU A 68 1.42 -9.35 14.01
N ALA A 69 1.45 -8.25 13.27
CA ALA A 69 0.82 -7.00 13.68
C ALA A 69 -0.72 -7.09 13.71
N GLN A 70 -1.33 -7.83 12.79
CA GLN A 70 -2.78 -8.04 12.72
C GLN A 70 -3.34 -8.78 13.95
N ILE A 71 -2.53 -9.60 14.63
CA ILE A 71 -2.90 -10.23 15.92
C ILE A 71 -3.25 -9.15 16.96
N TYR A 72 -2.47 -8.06 17.01
CA TYR A 72 -2.68 -6.96 17.95
C TYR A 72 -3.58 -5.86 17.41
N LYS A 73 -3.67 -5.74 16.08
CA LYS A 73 -4.41 -4.70 15.37
C LYS A 73 -5.28 -5.33 14.27
N SER A 74 -6.39 -5.93 14.68
CA SER A 74 -7.29 -6.68 13.78
C SER A 74 -7.89 -5.85 12.64
N ASN A 75 -7.90 -4.52 12.76
CA ASN A 75 -8.35 -3.59 11.74
C ASN A 75 -7.23 -3.15 10.77
N LEU A 76 -6.00 -3.61 10.94
CA LEU A 76 -4.91 -3.38 10.01
C LEU A 76 -5.18 -4.14 8.71
N LYS A 77 -5.28 -3.41 7.61
CA LYS A 77 -5.41 -3.99 6.28
C LYS A 77 -4.05 -4.08 5.60
N ALA A 78 -3.91 -5.03 4.70
CA ALA A 78 -2.78 -5.09 3.80
C ALA A 78 -3.18 -5.62 2.43
N ALA A 79 -2.47 -5.17 1.40
CA ALA A 79 -2.67 -5.61 0.03
C ALA A 79 -1.35 -5.58 -0.75
N PHE A 80 -1.22 -6.46 -1.73
CA PHE A 80 -0.14 -6.41 -2.70
C PHE A 80 -0.46 -5.42 -3.82
N VAL A 81 0.59 -4.73 -4.29
CA VAL A 81 0.53 -3.87 -5.47
C VAL A 81 1.53 -4.39 -6.49
N ILE A 82 1.06 -4.82 -7.65
CA ILE A 82 1.96 -5.23 -8.73
C ILE A 82 2.63 -3.99 -9.30
N ASN A 83 3.94 -3.89 -9.09
CA ASN A 83 4.78 -2.80 -9.54
C ASN A 83 5.76 -3.27 -10.63
N ARG A 84 6.18 -2.36 -11.51
CA ARG A 84 7.11 -2.62 -12.62
C ARG A 84 6.71 -3.83 -13.47
N ARG A 85 5.41 -3.99 -13.73
CA ARG A 85 4.92 -5.05 -14.63
C ARG A 85 5.45 -4.83 -16.05
N ILE A 86 5.97 -5.89 -16.67
CA ILE A 86 6.31 -5.87 -18.09
C ILE A 86 5.02 -6.05 -18.91
N GLN A 87 4.77 -5.17 -19.89
CA GLN A 87 3.60 -5.29 -20.76
C GLN A 87 3.64 -6.58 -21.58
N ASN A 88 2.45 -7.11 -21.90
CA ASN A 88 2.26 -8.22 -22.84
C ASN A 88 2.94 -9.54 -22.46
N THR A 89 3.23 -9.76 -21.17
CA THR A 89 3.76 -11.04 -20.68
C THR A 89 2.69 -11.81 -19.90
N ALA A 90 2.73 -13.14 -20.01
CA ALA A 90 1.90 -14.05 -19.20
C ALA A 90 2.27 -13.97 -17.70
N ILE A 91 3.47 -13.49 -17.38
CA ILE A 91 4.10 -13.41 -16.05
C ILE A 91 3.20 -12.68 -15.02
N GLY A 92 2.34 -11.76 -15.46
CA GLY A 92 1.43 -11.07 -14.55
C GLY A 92 0.38 -11.99 -13.89
N ARG A 93 -0.06 -13.05 -14.58
CA ARG A 93 -1.02 -14.03 -14.02
C ARG A 93 -0.32 -14.94 -13.00
N ASP A 94 0.81 -15.50 -13.40
CA ASP A 94 1.59 -16.42 -12.57
C ASP A 94 2.00 -15.79 -11.22
N VAL A 95 2.27 -14.48 -11.21
CA VAL A 95 2.61 -13.75 -9.98
C VAL A 95 1.39 -13.50 -9.10
N THR A 96 0.22 -13.30 -9.69
CA THR A 96 -1.02 -13.17 -8.90
C THR A 96 -1.33 -14.49 -8.18
N ASP A 97 -1.13 -15.62 -8.86
CA ASP A 97 -1.34 -16.95 -8.29
C ASP A 97 -0.31 -17.24 -7.17
N ALA A 98 0.96 -16.92 -7.39
CA ALA A 98 1.99 -17.06 -6.37
C ALA A 98 1.73 -16.18 -5.12
N LEU A 99 1.17 -14.98 -5.31
CA LEU A 99 0.82 -14.09 -4.21
C LEU A 99 -0.44 -14.54 -3.46
N ALA A 100 -1.33 -15.31 -4.10
CA ALA A 100 -2.54 -15.83 -3.47
C ALA A 100 -2.21 -16.76 -2.29
N GLU A 101 -1.06 -17.44 -2.31
CA GLU A 101 -0.56 -18.29 -1.22
C GLU A 101 -0.38 -17.53 0.11
N PHE A 102 -0.18 -16.22 0.07
CA PHE A 102 -0.03 -15.40 1.28
C PHE A 102 -1.35 -15.05 1.96
N GLU A 103 -2.50 -15.39 1.35
CA GLU A 103 -3.85 -15.09 1.86
C GLU A 103 -4.09 -13.58 2.05
N MET A 104 -3.49 -12.76 1.18
CA MET A 104 -3.60 -11.31 1.19
C MET A 104 -4.12 -10.84 -0.18
N PRO A 105 -5.04 -9.87 -0.24
CA PRO A 105 -5.57 -9.41 -1.51
C PRO A 105 -4.48 -8.77 -2.38
N VAL A 106 -4.51 -9.05 -3.67
CA VAL A 106 -3.76 -8.32 -4.69
C VAL A 106 -4.69 -7.27 -5.28
N LEU A 107 -4.23 -6.02 -5.36
CA LEU A 107 -4.99 -4.96 -6.01
C LEU A 107 -5.12 -5.22 -7.52
N ASN A 108 -6.26 -4.82 -8.10
CA ASN A 108 -6.52 -4.99 -9.54
C ASN A 108 -5.66 -4.05 -10.38
N SER A 109 -5.40 -2.85 -9.84
CA SER A 109 -4.49 -1.89 -10.43
C SER A 109 -3.04 -2.39 -10.38
N SER A 110 -2.30 -2.16 -11.46
CA SER A 110 -0.87 -2.48 -11.56
C SER A 110 -0.12 -1.35 -12.25
N LEU A 111 1.13 -1.16 -11.86
CA LEU A 111 2.02 -0.16 -12.45
C LEU A 111 2.96 -0.84 -13.44
N VAL A 112 2.92 -0.40 -14.69
CA VAL A 112 3.79 -0.94 -15.73
C VAL A 112 5.19 -0.31 -15.63
N GLN A 113 6.22 -1.08 -15.95
CA GLN A 113 7.57 -0.51 -16.11
C GLN A 113 7.63 0.44 -17.32
N ARG A 114 7.89 1.72 -17.06
CA ARG A 114 7.93 2.77 -18.08
C ARG A 114 9.10 3.72 -17.84
N VAL A 115 9.68 4.26 -18.91
CA VAL A 115 10.78 5.23 -18.85
C VAL A 115 10.36 6.56 -18.21
N VAL A 116 9.09 6.96 -18.39
CA VAL A 116 8.54 8.20 -17.84
C VAL A 116 8.69 8.33 -16.32
N TYR A 117 8.73 7.22 -15.57
CA TYR A 117 9.01 7.27 -14.13
C TYR A 117 10.42 7.79 -13.82
N ALA A 118 11.42 7.35 -14.59
CA ALA A 118 12.80 7.81 -14.44
C ALA A 118 12.96 9.27 -14.93
N GLU A 119 12.33 9.63 -16.05
CA GLU A 119 12.36 10.99 -16.58
C GLU A 119 11.71 12.00 -15.62
N SER A 120 10.55 11.65 -15.05
CA SER A 120 9.85 12.51 -14.09
C SER A 120 10.68 12.67 -12.81
N ALA A 121 11.25 11.57 -12.31
CA ALA A 121 12.10 11.59 -11.12
C ALA A 121 13.36 12.46 -11.31
N ALA A 122 13.99 12.41 -12.50
CA ALA A 122 15.13 13.26 -12.83
C ALA A 122 14.77 14.76 -12.80
N GLY A 123 13.52 15.10 -13.10
CA GLY A 123 12.97 16.45 -12.97
C GLY A 123 12.47 16.81 -11.57
N GLY A 124 12.54 15.89 -10.59
CA GLY A 124 11.97 16.10 -9.25
C GLY A 124 10.43 16.15 -9.23
N LEU A 125 9.78 15.61 -10.27
CA LEU A 125 8.34 15.59 -10.44
C LEU A 125 7.78 14.17 -10.35
N SER A 126 6.51 14.05 -9.99
CA SER A 126 5.77 12.81 -10.20
C SER A 126 5.33 12.67 -11.67
N VAL A 127 5.02 11.45 -12.11
CA VAL A 127 4.47 11.20 -13.46
C VAL A 127 3.17 11.95 -13.71
N SER A 128 2.39 12.21 -12.66
CA SER A 128 1.14 12.97 -12.73
C SER A 128 1.36 14.46 -12.93
N GLU A 129 2.53 14.99 -12.55
CA GLU A 129 2.90 16.40 -12.71
C GLU A 129 3.64 16.63 -14.03
N SER A 130 4.51 15.71 -14.44
CA SER A 130 5.30 15.82 -15.67
C SER A 130 4.46 15.57 -16.93
N ASP A 131 3.65 14.51 -16.93
CA ASP A 131 2.72 14.17 -18.01
C ASP A 131 1.42 13.57 -17.44
N PRO A 132 0.44 14.44 -17.08
CA PRO A 132 -0.83 14.01 -16.50
C PRO A 132 -1.68 13.10 -17.42
N LYS A 133 -1.41 13.12 -18.74
CA LYS A 133 -2.13 12.32 -19.74
C LYS A 133 -1.41 11.01 -20.06
N SER A 134 -0.20 10.81 -19.54
CA SER A 134 0.54 9.57 -19.71
C SER A 134 -0.23 8.36 -19.17
N GLN A 135 0.02 7.20 -19.78
CA GLN A 135 -0.54 5.95 -19.27
C GLN A 135 -0.08 5.63 -17.84
N ALA A 136 1.12 6.10 -17.44
CA ALA A 136 1.61 5.99 -16.06
C ALA A 136 0.75 6.79 -15.08
N ALA A 137 0.38 8.04 -15.43
CA ALA A 137 -0.51 8.86 -14.61
C ALA A 137 -1.94 8.29 -14.54
N VAL A 138 -2.41 7.61 -15.59
CA VAL A 138 -3.69 6.87 -15.57
C VAL A 138 -3.62 5.67 -14.62
N GLU A 139 -2.58 4.84 -14.73
CA GLU A 139 -2.35 3.68 -13.86
C GLU A 139 -2.23 4.10 -12.38
N MET A 140 -1.49 5.18 -12.10
CA MET A 140 -1.35 5.71 -10.74
C MET A 140 -2.67 6.22 -10.15
N ARG A 141 -3.50 6.90 -10.96
CA ARG A 141 -4.84 7.33 -10.51
C ARG A 141 -5.74 6.15 -10.20
N ALA A 142 -5.75 5.13 -11.06
CA ALA A 142 -6.52 3.90 -10.81
C ALA A 142 -6.09 3.20 -9.51
N LEU A 143 -4.78 3.18 -9.21
CA LEU A 143 -4.26 2.66 -7.94
C LEU A 143 -4.74 3.48 -6.74
N VAL A 144 -4.70 4.81 -6.82
CA VAL A 144 -5.20 5.69 -5.76
C VAL A 144 -6.70 5.50 -5.53
N ASP A 145 -7.49 5.38 -6.61
CA ASP A 145 -8.93 5.16 -6.55
C ASP A 145 -9.29 3.82 -5.88
N GLU A 146 -8.42 2.82 -5.99
CA GLU A 146 -8.57 1.53 -5.29
C GLU A 146 -8.13 1.60 -3.81
N ILE A 147 -7.11 2.41 -3.49
CA ILE A 147 -6.58 2.57 -2.12
C ILE A 147 -7.52 3.37 -1.21
N ILE A 148 -8.11 4.47 -1.70
CA ILE A 148 -8.91 5.38 -0.87
C ILE A 148 -10.08 4.67 -0.19
N PRO A 149 -10.91 3.86 -0.87
CA PRO A 149 -11.99 3.11 -0.23
C PRO A 149 -11.50 2.16 0.88
N LEU A 150 -10.33 1.54 0.71
CA LEU A 150 -9.75 0.64 1.72
C LEU A 150 -9.44 1.37 3.03
N LEU A 151 -9.05 2.65 2.95
CA LEU A 151 -8.82 3.53 4.10
C LEU A 151 -10.13 4.03 4.74
N GLN A 152 -11.18 4.24 3.93
CA GLN A 152 -12.43 4.91 4.33
C GLN A 152 -13.51 4.02 4.95
N THR A 153 -13.34 2.69 4.98
CA THR A 153 -14.34 1.74 5.56
C THR A 153 -14.75 1.97 7.03
N ARG A 154 -14.27 3.02 7.70
CA ARG A 154 -14.93 3.59 8.88
C ARG A 154 -16.17 4.40 8.50
N LYS A 155 -17.28 3.75 8.17
CA LYS A 155 -18.59 4.32 8.47
C LYS A 155 -19.40 3.32 9.29
N SER A 156 -19.69 3.76 10.52
CA SER A 156 -20.34 3.07 11.62
C SER A 156 -21.57 2.25 11.23
N SER A 157 -21.66 1.05 11.77
CA SER A 157 -22.93 0.48 12.22
C SER A 157 -23.52 1.36 13.33
N LYS A 158 -24.25 2.42 12.96
CA LYS A 158 -25.19 3.08 13.88
C LYS A 158 -26.55 2.39 13.76
N THR A 159 -26.87 1.62 14.79
CA THR A 159 -28.18 1.36 15.39
C THR A 159 -29.41 1.79 14.57
N LYS A 160 -30.18 0.82 14.06
CA LYS A 160 -31.64 0.96 13.92
C LYS A 160 -32.31 0.09 14.99
N THR A 161 -32.48 0.67 16.17
CA THR A 161 -33.57 0.30 17.06
C THR A 161 -34.86 0.70 16.33
N ALA A 162 -35.59 -0.28 15.79
CA ALA A 162 -36.95 -0.06 15.31
C ALA A 162 -37.92 -0.78 16.23
N LYS A 163 -38.57 0.03 17.07
CA LYS A 163 -39.81 -0.28 17.78
C LYS A 163 -40.83 -1.00 16.89
N LYS A 164 -41.51 -1.99 17.49
CA LYS A 164 -42.94 -2.36 17.35
C LYS A 164 -43.14 -3.41 18.46
N GLU A 165 -43.88 -3.22 19.56
CA GLU A 165 -45.20 -2.59 19.73
C GLU A 165 -46.15 -2.93 18.58
N LYS A 166 -46.66 -4.16 18.62
CA LYS A 166 -48.09 -4.46 18.83
C LYS A 166 -48.26 -5.93 19.19
#